data_AF-A0A243RIR6-F1
#
_entry.id   AF-A0A243RIR6-F1
#
_cell.length_a   1.000
_cell.length_b   1.000
_cell.length_c   1.000
_cell.angle_alpha   90.00
_cell.angle_beta   90.00
_cell.angle_gamma   90.00
#
_symmetry.space_group_name_H-M   'P 1'
#
loop_
_entity.id
_entity.type
_entity.pdbx_description
1 polymer ?
#
loop_
_entity_poly.entity_id
_entity_poly.type
_entity_poly.pdbx_seq_one_letter_code
_entity_poly.pdbx_strand_id
1 'polypeptide(L)'
;VPLHAAPAAPLTSTLPVLKTALARLVGGPAPLTRHLEVETYTWQALPPELRPRGRSQLAEGIAAELALARDLLTDLGLKELP
;
A
#
# COMPACT_ATOMS: atom_id res chain seq x y z
N VAL A 1 -10.65 1.00 -5.22
CA VAL A 1 -9.70 1.95 -5.84
C VAL A 1 -8.29 1.49 -5.49
N PRO A 2 -7.28 1.68 -6.35
CA PRO A 2 -5.89 1.37 -6.01
C PRO A 2 -5.46 2.12 -4.74
N LEU A 3 -4.60 1.53 -3.91
CA LEU A 3 -4.19 2.09 -2.62
C LEU A 3 -3.46 3.43 -2.78
N HIS A 4 -2.70 3.55 -3.88
CA HIS A 4 -1.97 4.75 -4.25
C HIS A 4 -2.84 5.88 -4.85
N ALA A 5 -4.13 5.62 -5.08
CA ALA A 5 -5.05 6.58 -5.70
C ALA A 5 -6.08 7.14 -4.70
N ALA A 6 -6.48 8.40 -4.91
CA ALA A 6 -7.56 9.00 -4.13
C ALA A 6 -8.92 8.39 -4.51
N PRO A 7 -9.75 7.98 -3.54
CA PRO A 7 -11.13 7.57 -3.83
C PRO A 7 -11.96 8.74 -4.38
N ALA A 8 -13.01 8.42 -5.14
CA ALA A 8 -13.98 9.42 -5.56
C ALA A 8 -14.77 9.94 -4.34
N ALA A 9 -15.02 11.25 -4.29
CA ALA A 9 -15.82 11.85 -3.22
C ALA A 9 -17.23 11.23 -3.16
N PRO A 10 -17.83 11.08 -1.96
CA PRO A 10 -17.34 11.53 -0.65
C PRO A 10 -16.45 10.51 0.08
N LEU A 11 -16.02 9.44 -0.60
CA LEU A 11 -15.21 8.40 0.03
C LEU A 11 -13.80 8.93 0.35
N THR A 12 -13.23 8.43 1.45
CA THR A 12 -11.86 8.73 1.88
C THR A 12 -11.04 7.46 2.00
N SER A 13 -9.72 7.59 1.85
CA SER A 13 -8.81 6.46 2.00
C SER A 13 -8.70 6.00 3.45
N THR A 14 -8.48 4.71 3.67
CA THR A 14 -8.14 4.12 4.97
C THR A 14 -6.66 4.20 5.31
N LEU A 15 -5.84 4.86 4.47
CA LEU A 15 -4.41 5.06 4.72
C LEU A 15 -4.08 5.65 6.11
N PRO A 16 -4.84 6.61 6.67
CA PRO A 16 -4.59 7.09 8.03
C PRO A 16 -4.71 6.00 9.11
N VAL A 17 -5.65 5.05 8.93
CA VAL A 17 -5.82 3.91 9.83
C VAL A 17 -4.63 2.96 9.71
N LEU A 18 -4.19 2.66 8.47
CA LEU A 18 -3.01 1.84 8.22
C LEU A 18 -1.75 2.46 8.84
N LYS A 19 -1.52 3.76 8.65
CA LYS A 19 -0.39 4.50 9.28
C LYS A 19 -0.40 4.36 10.79
N THR A 20 -1.56 4.50 11.41
CA THR A 20 -1.72 4.35 12.87
C THR A 20 -1.40 2.93 13.33
N ALA A 21 -1.87 1.91 12.59
CA ALA A 21 -1.58 0.52 12.89
C ALA A 21 -0.08 0.19 12.75
N LEU A 22 0.56 0.62 11.67
CA LEU A 22 1.99 0.40 11.45
C LEU A 22 2.85 1.11 12.50
N ALA A 23 2.53 2.36 12.85
CA ALA A 23 3.24 3.08 13.91
C ALA A 23 3.16 2.34 15.27
N ARG A 24 2.02 1.70 15.57
CA ARG A 24 1.87 0.87 16.77
C ARG A 24 2.67 -0.43 16.70
N LEU A 25 2.68 -1.08 15.54
CA LEU A 25 3.30 -2.40 15.38
C LEU A 25 4.82 -2.33 15.25
N VAL A 26 5.35 -1.35 14.53
CA VAL A 26 6.78 -1.32 14.16
C VAL A 26 7.46 0.04 14.36
N GLY A 27 6.74 1.09 14.78
CA GLY A 27 7.30 2.42 15.05
C GLY A 27 7.72 2.68 16.51
N GLY A 28 7.58 1.69 17.40
CA GLY A 28 7.98 1.77 18.81
C GLY A 28 9.45 1.45 19.06
N PRO A 29 9.92 1.49 20.32
CA PRO A 29 11.31 1.17 20.68
C PRO A 29 11.72 -0.29 20.35
N ALA A 30 10.75 -1.18 20.21
CA ALA A 30 10.92 -2.53 19.69
C ALA A 30 9.69 -2.91 18.84
N PRO A 31 9.88 -3.66 17.74
CA PRO A 31 8.76 -4.08 16.89
C PRO A 31 7.95 -5.20 17.56
N LEU A 32 6.62 -5.11 17.44
CA LEU A 32 5.67 -6.11 17.94
C LEU A 32 5.47 -7.28 16.97
N THR A 33 5.92 -7.13 15.72
CA THR A 33 5.97 -8.18 14.71
C THR A 33 7.25 -8.08 13.91
N ARG A 34 7.72 -9.21 13.36
CA ARG A 34 8.84 -9.26 12.40
C ARG A 34 8.40 -9.58 10.98
N HIS A 35 7.11 -9.84 10.79
CA HIS A 35 6.55 -10.31 9.54
C HIS A 35 5.43 -9.39 9.10
N LEU A 36 5.54 -8.90 7.87
CA LEU A 36 4.56 -8.04 7.21
C LEU A 36 4.40 -8.55 5.77
N GLU A 37 3.17 -8.71 5.34
CA GLU A 37 2.84 -9.11 3.97
C GLU A 37 2.04 -8.01 3.30
N VAL A 38 2.25 -7.84 1.99
CA VAL A 38 1.49 -6.92 1.15
C VAL A 38 0.81 -7.76 0.09
N GLU A 39 -0.52 -7.75 0.10
CA GLU A 39 -1.34 -8.42 -0.91
C GLU A 39 -2.07 -7.37 -1.74
N THR A 40 -2.01 -7.51 -3.07
CA THR A 40 -2.81 -6.70 -3.99
C THR A 40 -3.92 -7.58 -4.57
N TYR A 41 -5.17 -7.27 -4.22
CA TYR A 41 -6.33 -8.03 -4.71
C TYR A 41 -6.68 -7.69 -6.16
N THR A 42 -7.50 -8.55 -6.78
CA THR A 42 -7.80 -8.61 -8.22
C THR A 42 -8.08 -7.24 -8.87
N TRP A 43 -7.23 -6.86 -9.82
CA TRP A 43 -7.37 -5.64 -10.63
C TRP A 43 -8.68 -5.62 -11.46
N GLN A 44 -9.28 -6.78 -11.69
CA GLN A 44 -10.59 -6.91 -12.35
C GLN A 44 -11.75 -6.32 -11.53
N ALA A 45 -11.61 -6.22 -10.21
CA ALA A 45 -12.64 -5.64 -9.34
C ALA A 45 -12.73 -4.10 -9.46
N LEU A 46 -11.75 -3.46 -10.11
CA LEU A 46 -11.80 -2.03 -10.36
C LEU A 46 -12.94 -1.66 -11.33
N PRO A 47 -13.49 -0.45 -11.22
CA PRO A 47 -14.33 0.14 -12.27
C PRO A 47 -13.64 0.04 -13.63
N PRO A 48 -14.35 -0.25 -14.74
CA PRO A 48 -13.75 -0.47 -16.06
C PRO A 48 -12.75 0.60 -16.50
N GLU A 49 -13.04 1.86 -16.20
CA GLU A 49 -12.22 3.03 -16.50
C GLU A 49 -10.91 3.11 -15.71
N LEU A 50 -10.82 2.40 -14.58
CA LEU A 50 -9.63 2.32 -13.73
C LEU A 50 -8.84 1.02 -13.93
N ARG A 51 -9.31 0.10 -14.78
CA ARG A 51 -8.61 -1.16 -15.03
C ARG A 51 -7.37 -0.93 -15.90
N PRO A 52 -6.26 -1.63 -15.63
CA PRO A 52 -5.12 -1.63 -16.53
C PRO A 52 -5.53 -2.22 -17.88
N ARG A 53 -5.20 -1.51 -18.97
CA ARG A 53 -5.53 -1.91 -20.35
C ARG A 53 -4.49 -2.82 -21.00
N GLY A 54 -3.43 -3.16 -20.28
CA GLY A 54 -2.33 -4.00 -20.77
C GLY A 54 -1.26 -4.25 -19.71
N ARG A 55 -0.27 -5.05 -20.08
CA ARG A 55 0.78 -5.52 -19.16
C ARG A 55 1.59 -4.39 -18.52
N SER A 56 1.93 -3.34 -19.28
CA SER A 56 2.70 -2.22 -18.75
C SER A 56 1.93 -1.48 -17.66
N GLN A 57 0.65 -1.14 -17.89
CA GLN A 57 -0.19 -0.47 -16.91
C GLN A 57 -0.43 -1.34 -15.66
N LEU A 58 -0.54 -2.66 -15.84
CA LEU A 58 -0.62 -3.58 -14.70
C LEU A 58 0.67 -3.58 -13.88
N ALA A 59 1.84 -3.64 -14.54
CA ALA A 59 3.13 -3.60 -13.88
C ALA A 59 3.37 -2.27 -13.14
N GLU A 60 3.03 -1.15 -13.78
CA GLU A 60 3.07 0.19 -13.16
C GLU A 60 2.16 0.28 -11.94
N GLY A 61 0.94 -0.25 -12.02
CA GLY A 61 0.00 -0.30 -10.91
C GLY A 61 0.55 -1.11 -9.74
N ILE A 62 1.06 -2.32 -9.98
CA ILE A 62 1.67 -3.17 -8.93
C ILE A 62 2.89 -2.46 -8.33
N ALA A 63 3.73 -1.86 -9.15
CA ALA A 63 4.90 -1.12 -8.68
C ALA A 63 4.51 0.06 -7.78
N ALA A 64 3.44 0.77 -8.10
CA ALA A 64 2.93 1.88 -7.28
C ALA A 64 2.41 1.41 -5.91
N GLU A 65 1.70 0.28 -5.86
CA GLU A 65 1.25 -0.34 -4.60
C GLU A 65 2.43 -0.71 -3.70
N LEU A 66 3.45 -1.37 -4.28
CA LEU A 66 4.65 -1.77 -3.55
C LEU A 66 5.50 -0.57 -3.12
N ALA A 67 5.60 0.47 -3.97
CA ALA A 67 6.32 1.69 -3.63
C ALA A 67 5.68 2.40 -2.42
N LEU A 68 4.34 2.52 -2.41
CA LEU A 68 3.64 3.08 -1.26
C LEU A 68 3.87 2.26 0.01
N ALA A 69 3.78 0.93 -0.08
CA ALA A 69 4.02 0.06 1.08
C ALA A 69 5.45 0.20 1.61
N ARG A 70 6.46 0.22 0.72
CA ARG A 70 7.85 0.48 1.06
C ARG A 70 7.99 1.82 1.78
N ASP A 71 7.46 2.89 1.20
CA ASP A 71 7.63 4.24 1.73
C ASP A 71 7.02 4.36 3.15
N LEU A 72 5.83 3.80 3.37
CA LEU A 72 5.20 3.74 4.70
C LEU A 72 6.06 3.03 5.75
N LEU A 73 6.76 1.96 5.36
CA LEU A 73 7.62 1.20 6.28
C LEU A 73 8.95 1.90 6.51
N THR A 74 9.56 2.46 5.47
CA THR A 74 10.84 3.19 5.58
C THR A 74 10.69 4.49 6.35
N ASP A 75 9.53 5.15 6.27
CA ASP A 75 9.19 6.33 7.10
C ASP A 75 9.17 6.01 8.61
N LEU A 76 8.95 4.74 8.97
CA LEU A 76 9.02 4.23 10.35
C LEU A 76 10.41 3.71 10.72
N GLY A 77 11.41 3.86 9.84
CA GLY A 77 12.80 3.48 10.09
C GLY A 77 13.14 2.02 9.74
N LEU A 78 12.23 1.27 9.12
CA LEU A 78 12.52 -0.08 8.65
C LEU A 78 13.45 -0.02 7.44
N LYS A 79 14.32 -1.02 7.31
CA LYS A 79 15.28 -1.14 6.21
C LYS A 79 15.18 -2.52 5.60
N GLU A 80 15.51 -2.61 4.32
CA GLU A 80 15.69 -3.89 3.64
C GLU A 80 16.83 -4.65 4.32
N LEU A 81 16.70 -5.98 4.36
CA LEU A 81 17.79 -6.84 4.80
C LEU A 81 18.91 -6.76 3.76
N PRO A 82 20.19 -6.70 4.20
CA PRO A 82 21.33 -6.67 3.30
C PRO A 82 21.48 -7.95 2.46
#